data_AF-A0A1S8MTH1-F1
#
_entry.id   AF-A0A1S8MTH1-F1
#
_cell.length_a   1.000
_cell.length_b   1.000
_cell.length_c   1.000
_cell.angle_alpha   90.00
_cell.angle_beta   90.00
_cell.angle_gamma   90.00
#
_symmetry.space_group_name_H-M   'P 1'
#
loop_
_entity.id
_entity.type
_entity.pdbx_description
1 polymer ?
#
loop_
_entity_poly.entity_id
_entity_poly.type
_entity_poly.pdbx_seq_one_letter_code
_entity_poly.pdbx_strand_id
1 'polypeptide(L)'
;MSDYKKKSCMIIGLGSLCISCSEHILNNSDLDIVGIISADESVIKWAKSNNIRCLLVNNKVKYTLSKEEIDKFVKEYEFDYFFSIINAMFLPEWIIKLPKKYAINFHDSALPKYAGIDTTSWVIMNREKEHGVTWHIMSSEIDQGDIIKQNHIQVRKNETAYTLNKRGFAAGFEGFKELLEELLLDKVVLKKQIIEEGSYYSRSKPYLKDMSIWNIGFICWQNCAEDIDALVRALSFGPDRNALGTPKIIIEDCFYIVEQVKIYNSKSNLEQGTVVEINKNSFKVATNTNEIEIKDIFEIDGTKISIEELKKRHNLKVNSKLGKVNENIISKMKDIDSKIIWKENYWVNKLANYELVYLSIENGKLGKAKENKLITKKMILSKELQKALVNTCESNDFDLCKFIFTCFASFLLSKCDKESMYIWYSDSDSIKYLEGVETLYSNYVPCKIENLNTDGFREFYNNVDEEIGEVKKEKYLMWDIFYRYPQLRDSKLTCKDMTQFAYSFNSNENTKLKLVPKFDLSFNVDHINTEILFNFAYSTRYYNDLEEFINNFQSFLTNYILDK
;
A
#
# COMPACT_ATOMS: atom_id res chain seq x y z
N MET A 1 -45.48 16.59 33.93
CA MET A 1 -44.28 16.90 33.12
C MET A 1 -43.82 15.58 32.54
N SER A 2 -43.99 15.35 31.24
CA SER A 2 -43.49 14.13 30.61
C SER A 2 -41.96 14.17 30.64
N ASP A 3 -41.32 13.12 31.15
CA ASP A 3 -39.88 12.90 30.98
C ASP A 3 -39.57 12.88 29.48
N TYR A 4 -39.13 14.02 28.94
CA TYR A 4 -38.67 14.12 27.57
C TYR A 4 -37.31 13.40 27.54
N LYS A 5 -37.32 12.10 27.22
CA LYS A 5 -36.09 11.33 27.07
C LYS A 5 -35.31 11.95 25.92
N LYS A 6 -34.14 12.52 26.23
CA LYS A 6 -33.22 13.11 25.26
C LYS A 6 -32.94 12.10 24.15
N LYS A 7 -33.11 12.50 22.88
CA LYS A 7 -32.76 11.64 21.73
C LYS A 7 -31.27 11.31 21.82
N SER A 8 -30.86 10.13 21.39
CA SER A 8 -29.45 9.75 21.42
C SER A 8 -28.96 9.10 20.14
N CYS A 9 -27.65 9.14 19.94
CA CYS A 9 -26.99 8.52 18.81
C CYS A 9 -25.69 7.83 19.18
N MET A 10 -25.33 6.84 18.38
CA MET A 10 -24.00 6.24 18.36
C MET A 10 -23.35 6.50 17.00
N ILE A 11 -22.02 6.68 17.00
CA ILE A 11 -21.28 7.05 15.80
C ILE A 11 -20.16 6.04 15.55
N ILE A 12 -20.00 5.64 14.30
CA ILE A 12 -18.83 4.91 13.80
C ILE A 12 -18.21 5.69 12.65
N GLY A 13 -16.91 5.94 12.69
CA GLY A 13 -16.31 6.72 11.62
C GLY A 13 -14.85 7.07 11.80
N LEU A 14 -14.31 7.73 10.78
CA LEU A 14 -12.89 8.08 10.66
C LEU A 14 -12.72 9.56 10.27
N GLY A 15 -11.55 10.12 10.58
CA GLY A 15 -11.10 11.40 10.07
C GLY A 15 -11.89 12.63 10.54
N SER A 16 -11.60 13.76 9.88
CA SER A 16 -12.06 15.09 10.28
C SER A 16 -13.57 15.29 10.12
N LEU A 17 -14.21 14.63 9.14
CA LEU A 17 -15.66 14.75 8.95
C LEU A 17 -16.42 14.14 10.14
N CYS A 18 -15.99 12.96 10.62
CA CYS A 18 -16.57 12.32 11.80
C CYS A 18 -16.47 13.22 13.04
N ILE A 19 -15.29 13.81 13.27
CA ILE A 19 -15.05 14.77 14.36
C ILE A 19 -15.95 15.99 14.21
N SER A 20 -16.00 16.61 13.02
CA SER A 20 -16.79 17.83 12.77
C SER A 20 -18.28 17.59 13.00
N CYS A 21 -18.83 16.48 12.51
CA CYS A 21 -20.23 16.11 12.74
C CYS A 21 -20.52 15.87 14.24
N SER A 22 -19.62 15.17 14.93
CA SER A 22 -19.75 14.88 16.36
C SER A 22 -19.66 16.16 17.21
N GLU A 23 -18.75 17.06 16.88
CA GLU A 23 -18.61 18.36 17.52
C GLU A 23 -19.82 19.27 17.26
N HIS A 24 -20.39 19.22 16.06
CA HIS A 24 -21.62 19.93 15.76
C HIS A 24 -22.79 19.42 16.59
N ILE A 25 -22.95 18.10 16.74
CA ILE A 25 -23.95 17.49 17.62
C ILE A 25 -23.80 18.03 19.05
N LEU A 26 -22.60 17.95 19.63
CA LEU A 26 -22.35 18.35 21.02
C LEU A 26 -22.66 19.82 21.28
N ASN A 27 -22.29 20.70 20.33
CA ASN A 27 -22.33 22.14 20.54
C ASN A 27 -23.66 22.78 20.12
N ASN A 28 -24.43 22.13 19.24
CA ASN A 28 -25.57 22.77 18.57
C ASN A 28 -26.86 21.94 18.64
N SER A 29 -26.90 20.84 19.40
CA SER A 29 -28.10 20.04 19.51
C SER A 29 -28.31 19.41 20.89
N ASP A 30 -29.57 19.07 21.17
CA ASP A 30 -29.95 18.24 22.31
C ASP A 30 -29.85 16.74 22.00
N LEU A 31 -29.05 16.32 21.01
CA LEU A 31 -28.80 14.91 20.74
C LEU A 31 -27.64 14.40 21.61
N ASP A 32 -27.85 13.30 22.33
CA ASP A 32 -26.82 12.71 23.19
C ASP A 32 -25.92 11.71 22.43
N ILE A 33 -24.60 11.88 22.48
CA ILE A 33 -23.66 10.92 21.88
C ILE A 33 -23.30 9.86 22.93
N VAL A 34 -23.96 8.70 22.86
CA VAL A 34 -23.75 7.62 23.85
C VAL A 34 -22.47 6.82 23.62
N GLY A 35 -21.90 6.89 22.41
CA GLY A 35 -20.61 6.27 22.14
C GLY A 35 -20.06 6.51 20.74
N ILE A 36 -18.74 6.41 20.61
CA ILE A 36 -18.00 6.52 19.35
C ILE A 36 -17.11 5.30 19.12
N ILE A 37 -17.23 4.68 17.95
CA ILE A 37 -16.38 3.57 17.50
C ILE A 37 -15.47 4.08 16.38
N SER A 38 -14.16 3.87 16.49
CA SER A 38 -13.23 4.33 15.45
C SER A 38 -11.94 3.52 15.39
N ALA A 39 -11.38 3.37 14.20
CA ALA A 39 -10.00 2.90 13.98
C ALA A 39 -9.00 4.08 13.81
N ASP A 40 -9.47 5.31 14.04
CA ASP A 40 -8.68 6.54 13.95
C ASP A 40 -8.41 7.07 15.36
N GLU A 41 -7.14 7.05 15.75
CA GLU A 41 -6.70 7.53 17.06
C GLU A 41 -7.05 8.99 17.31
N SER A 42 -7.11 9.82 16.26
CA SER A 42 -7.49 11.24 16.40
C SER A 42 -8.95 11.39 16.82
N VAL A 43 -9.84 10.57 16.25
CA VAL A 43 -11.27 10.51 16.64
C VAL A 43 -11.41 10.02 18.08
N ILE A 44 -10.67 8.97 18.46
CA ILE A 44 -10.68 8.44 19.84
C ILE A 44 -10.16 9.47 20.84
N LYS A 45 -9.07 10.18 20.51
CA LYS A 45 -8.52 11.25 21.35
C LYS A 45 -9.52 12.39 21.54
N TRP A 46 -10.20 12.78 20.47
CA TRP A 46 -11.25 13.80 20.53
C TRP A 46 -12.43 13.35 21.41
N ALA A 47 -12.90 12.12 21.24
CA ALA A 47 -14.00 11.56 22.03
C ALA A 47 -13.68 11.55 23.53
N LYS A 48 -12.48 11.07 23.91
CA LYS A 48 -12.00 11.09 25.31
C LYS A 48 -11.93 12.51 25.88
N SER A 49 -11.46 13.47 25.09
CA SER A 49 -11.34 14.88 25.52
C SER A 49 -12.70 15.52 25.81
N ASN A 50 -13.78 15.00 25.21
CA ASN A 50 -15.16 15.43 25.43
C ASN A 50 -15.94 14.50 26.38
N ASN A 51 -15.25 13.61 27.11
CA ASN A 51 -15.85 12.62 28.01
C ASN A 51 -16.89 11.69 27.34
N ILE A 52 -16.72 11.41 26.05
CA ILE A 52 -17.56 10.46 25.31
C ILE A 52 -16.94 9.07 25.40
N ARG A 53 -17.78 8.08 25.71
CA ARG A 53 -17.38 6.67 25.69
C ARG A 53 -16.91 6.30 24.27
N CYS A 54 -15.75 5.66 24.16
CA CYS A 54 -15.21 5.28 22.85
C CYS A 54 -14.57 3.90 22.82
N LEU A 55 -14.59 3.29 21.64
CA LEU A 55 -13.94 2.01 21.33
C LEU A 55 -12.94 2.22 20.18
N LEU A 56 -11.66 2.04 20.49
CA LEU A 56 -10.61 1.98 19.46
C LEU A 56 -10.60 0.59 18.85
N VAL A 57 -10.68 0.52 17.52
CA VAL A 57 -10.60 -0.73 16.76
C VAL A 57 -9.20 -0.85 16.14
N ASN A 58 -8.41 -1.80 16.63
CA ASN A 58 -6.97 -1.90 16.35
C ASN A 58 -6.61 -2.47 14.96
N ASN A 59 -7.57 -2.84 14.11
CA ASN A 59 -7.27 -3.43 12.81
C ASN A 59 -7.96 -2.68 11.66
N LYS A 60 -7.16 -1.88 10.94
CA LYS A 60 -7.58 -1.15 9.74
C LYS A 60 -7.76 -2.05 8.49
N VAL A 61 -7.47 -3.36 8.58
CA VAL A 61 -7.15 -4.19 7.40
C VAL A 61 -8.10 -5.36 7.14
N LYS A 62 -8.45 -6.16 8.17
CA LYS A 62 -9.14 -7.45 7.94
C LYS A 62 -10.66 -7.46 8.14
N TYR A 63 -11.29 -6.33 8.49
CA TYR A 63 -12.74 -6.28 8.77
C TYR A 63 -13.23 -7.45 9.62
N THR A 64 -12.43 -7.87 10.58
CA THR A 64 -12.84 -8.84 11.59
C THR A 64 -12.56 -8.19 12.92
N LEU A 65 -13.61 -7.56 13.42
CA LEU A 65 -13.77 -7.28 14.83
C LEU A 65 -13.75 -8.63 15.56
N SER A 66 -13.30 -8.67 16.81
CA SER A 66 -13.96 -9.61 17.70
C SER A 66 -15.41 -9.12 17.76
N LYS A 67 -16.32 -9.87 17.14
CA LYS A 67 -17.76 -9.55 17.15
C LYS A 67 -18.18 -9.20 18.58
N GLU A 68 -17.62 -9.92 19.54
CA GLU A 68 -17.77 -9.76 20.98
C GLU A 68 -17.51 -8.34 21.52
N GLU A 69 -16.42 -7.66 21.14
CA GLU A 69 -16.11 -6.33 21.69
C GLU A 69 -17.08 -5.26 21.21
N ILE A 70 -17.41 -5.26 19.91
CA ILE A 70 -18.40 -4.33 19.35
C ILE A 70 -19.78 -4.67 19.89
N ASP A 71 -20.18 -5.95 19.87
CA ASP A 71 -21.44 -6.43 20.43
C ASP A 71 -21.61 -5.92 21.86
N LYS A 72 -20.59 -6.09 22.71
CA LYS A 72 -20.63 -5.63 24.09
C LYS A 72 -20.76 -4.11 24.16
N PHE A 73 -19.99 -3.38 23.37
CA PHE A 73 -20.01 -1.92 23.38
C PHE A 73 -21.37 -1.33 22.95
N VAL A 74 -21.97 -1.87 21.88
CA VAL A 74 -23.22 -1.34 21.30
C VAL A 74 -24.46 -1.79 22.08
N LYS A 75 -24.47 -3.00 22.66
CA LYS A 75 -25.63 -3.55 23.39
C LYS A 75 -25.84 -2.94 24.78
N GLU A 76 -24.85 -2.22 25.30
CA GLU A 76 -24.96 -1.52 26.60
C GLU A 76 -25.93 -0.33 26.56
N TYR A 77 -26.29 0.18 25.37
CA TYR A 77 -27.10 1.38 25.23
C TYR A 77 -28.23 1.20 24.20
N GLU A 78 -29.37 1.83 24.51
CA GLU A 78 -30.40 2.11 23.52
C GLU A 78 -30.15 3.49 22.90
N PHE A 79 -30.25 3.59 21.57
CA PHE A 79 -30.10 4.85 20.86
C PHE A 79 -31.08 4.99 19.69
N ASP A 80 -31.39 6.22 19.31
CA ASP A 80 -32.34 6.51 18.24
C ASP A 80 -31.68 6.45 16.86
N TYR A 81 -30.44 6.94 16.76
CA TYR A 81 -29.71 7.06 15.51
C TYR A 81 -28.34 6.39 15.56
N PHE A 82 -27.93 5.81 14.43
CA PHE A 82 -26.58 5.30 14.25
C PHE A 82 -25.94 5.96 13.04
N PHE A 83 -24.87 6.73 13.23
CA PHE A 83 -24.18 7.41 12.13
C PHE A 83 -22.92 6.66 11.71
N SER A 84 -22.82 6.32 10.43
CA SER A 84 -21.64 5.78 9.77
C SER A 84 -21.00 6.87 8.92
N ILE A 85 -19.81 7.35 9.31
CA ILE A 85 -19.16 8.54 8.72
C ILE A 85 -17.74 8.20 8.26
N ILE A 86 -17.52 8.08 6.95
CA ILE A 86 -16.23 7.62 6.40
C ILE A 86 -15.79 6.30 7.05
N ASN A 87 -16.78 5.44 7.33
CA ASN A 87 -16.52 4.16 7.94
C ASN A 87 -15.98 3.21 6.88
N ALA A 88 -14.79 2.67 7.10
CA ALA A 88 -14.25 1.66 6.21
C ALA A 88 -14.98 0.32 6.40
N MET A 89 -15.63 0.05 7.55
CA MET A 89 -16.08 -1.29 7.94
C MET A 89 -17.43 -1.70 7.37
N PHE A 90 -17.52 -2.94 6.88
CA PHE A 90 -18.81 -3.56 6.61
C PHE A 90 -19.57 -3.73 7.93
N LEU A 91 -20.78 -3.18 7.99
CA LEU A 91 -21.65 -3.28 9.17
C LEU A 91 -22.62 -4.44 8.96
N PRO A 92 -22.59 -5.48 9.82
CA PRO A 92 -23.57 -6.54 9.73
C PRO A 92 -24.98 -6.03 10.03
N GLU A 93 -25.98 -6.68 9.44
CA GLU A 93 -27.39 -6.28 9.50
C GLU A 93 -27.90 -6.07 10.93
N TRP A 94 -27.43 -6.86 11.89
CA TRP A 94 -27.86 -6.73 13.28
C TRP A 94 -27.42 -5.39 13.91
N ILE A 95 -26.29 -4.78 13.51
CA ILE A 95 -25.88 -3.44 13.95
C ILE A 95 -26.79 -2.39 13.31
N ILE A 96 -27.05 -2.54 12.01
CA ILE A 96 -27.90 -1.63 11.23
C ILE A 96 -29.32 -1.56 11.82
N LYS A 97 -29.77 -2.63 12.48
CA LYS A 97 -31.10 -2.73 13.14
C LYS A 97 -31.14 -2.28 14.61
N LEU A 98 -30.01 -1.96 15.24
CA LEU A 98 -29.97 -1.48 16.63
C LEU A 98 -30.65 -0.13 16.87
N PRO A 99 -30.48 0.92 16.02
CA PRO A 99 -31.08 2.21 16.30
C PRO A 99 -32.61 2.12 16.24
N LYS A 100 -33.30 2.81 17.16
CA LYS A 100 -34.77 2.82 17.22
C LYS A 100 -35.41 3.47 16.00
N LYS A 101 -34.69 4.37 15.32
CA LYS A 101 -35.17 5.09 14.15
C LYS A 101 -34.37 4.76 12.91
N TYR A 102 -33.14 5.29 12.81
CA TYR A 102 -32.37 5.23 11.57
C TYR A 102 -30.91 4.90 11.80
N ALA A 103 -30.38 4.05 10.92
CA ALA A 103 -28.96 3.89 10.72
C ALA A 103 -28.59 4.62 9.42
N ILE A 104 -27.73 5.63 9.50
CA ILE A 104 -27.49 6.61 8.44
C ILE A 104 -26.02 6.57 8.06
N ASN A 105 -25.73 6.45 6.77
CA ASN A 105 -24.37 6.46 6.24
C ASN A 105 -24.10 7.72 5.41
N PHE A 106 -22.88 8.24 5.55
CA PHE A 106 -22.31 9.21 4.61
C PHE A 106 -21.61 8.47 3.48
N HIS A 107 -21.97 8.83 2.25
CA HIS A 107 -21.31 8.36 1.03
C HIS A 107 -20.79 9.52 0.20
N ASP A 108 -19.55 9.41 -0.28
CA ASP A 108 -18.87 10.46 -1.05
C ASP A 108 -19.26 10.42 -2.54
N SER A 109 -20.56 10.31 -2.86
CA SER A 109 -21.05 10.45 -4.23
C SER A 109 -22.51 10.94 -4.29
N ALA A 110 -22.96 11.30 -5.48
CA ALA A 110 -24.38 11.49 -5.79
C ALA A 110 -25.05 10.14 -6.09
N LEU A 111 -25.39 9.37 -5.05
CA LEU A 111 -26.07 8.09 -5.19
C LEU A 111 -27.38 8.21 -6.00
N PRO A 112 -27.73 7.19 -6.82
CA PRO A 112 -27.11 5.85 -6.93
C PRO A 112 -25.83 5.80 -7.80
N LYS A 113 -25.39 6.93 -8.37
CA LYS A 113 -24.18 6.97 -9.20
C LYS A 113 -22.93 6.94 -8.32
N TYR A 114 -21.88 6.27 -8.80
CA TYR A 114 -20.60 6.18 -8.11
C TYR A 114 -20.70 5.57 -6.69
N ALA A 115 -21.51 4.53 -6.51
CA ALA A 115 -21.46 3.67 -5.32
C ALA A 115 -20.09 2.98 -5.19
N GLY A 116 -19.71 2.55 -3.99
CA GLY A 116 -18.41 1.91 -3.73
C GLY A 116 -17.32 2.88 -3.23
N ILE A 117 -16.08 2.73 -3.67
CA ILE A 117 -14.91 3.40 -3.06
C ILE A 117 -14.11 4.25 -4.05
N ASP A 118 -13.29 5.17 -3.52
CA ASP A 118 -12.43 6.08 -4.30
C ASP A 118 -13.20 6.91 -5.35
N THR A 119 -14.43 7.29 -5.01
CA THR A 119 -15.42 7.94 -5.90
C THR A 119 -14.89 9.18 -6.59
N THR A 120 -14.19 10.06 -5.88
CA THR A 120 -13.59 11.28 -6.43
C THR A 120 -12.60 10.99 -7.55
N SER A 121 -11.82 9.92 -7.43
CA SER A 121 -10.91 9.45 -8.48
C SER A 121 -11.70 9.04 -9.72
N TRP A 122 -12.76 8.24 -9.56
CA TRP A 122 -13.56 7.76 -10.68
C TRP A 122 -14.33 8.87 -11.39
N VAL A 123 -14.89 9.81 -10.64
CA VAL A 123 -15.56 11.03 -11.14
C VAL A 123 -14.59 11.85 -11.99
N ILE A 124 -13.35 12.02 -11.53
CA ILE A 124 -12.31 12.73 -12.28
C ILE A 124 -11.89 11.94 -13.54
N MET A 125 -11.68 10.62 -13.45
CA MET A 125 -11.31 9.79 -14.61
C MET A 125 -12.40 9.77 -15.69
N ASN A 126 -13.67 9.75 -15.29
CA ASN A 126 -14.82 9.86 -16.20
C ASN A 126 -15.07 11.29 -16.71
N ARG A 127 -14.26 12.25 -16.25
CA ARG A 127 -14.29 13.67 -16.61
C ARG A 127 -15.65 14.30 -16.37
N GLU A 128 -16.30 13.89 -15.28
CA GLU A 128 -17.57 14.45 -14.87
C GLU A 128 -17.42 15.93 -14.50
N LYS A 129 -18.48 16.71 -14.73
CA LYS A 129 -18.53 18.14 -14.40
C LYS A 129 -19.08 18.39 -12.99
N GLU A 130 -19.67 17.39 -12.39
CA GLU A 130 -20.36 17.44 -11.11
C GLU A 130 -20.01 16.20 -10.29
N HIS A 131 -19.85 16.42 -8.99
CA HIS A 131 -19.71 15.44 -7.94
C HIS A 131 -20.82 15.67 -6.93
N GLY A 132 -21.07 14.71 -6.05
CA GLY A 132 -21.98 14.95 -4.94
C GLY A 132 -21.60 14.14 -3.73
N VAL A 133 -22.32 14.37 -2.64
CA VAL A 133 -22.23 13.60 -1.41
C VAL A 133 -23.63 13.30 -0.91
N THR A 134 -23.82 12.15 -0.28
CA THR A 134 -25.13 11.65 0.09
C THR A 134 -25.14 11.16 1.53
N TRP A 135 -26.12 11.59 2.31
CA TRP A 135 -26.54 10.92 3.55
C TRP A 135 -27.75 10.04 3.23
N HIS A 136 -27.64 8.74 3.48
CA HIS A 136 -28.69 7.77 3.16
C HIS A 136 -28.90 6.78 4.31
N ILE A 137 -30.07 6.17 4.35
CA ILE A 137 -30.38 5.06 5.26
C ILE A 137 -29.56 3.85 4.84
N MET A 138 -28.98 3.14 5.81
CA MET A 138 -28.28 1.88 5.56
C MET A 138 -29.28 0.75 5.35
N SER A 139 -28.96 -0.13 4.40
CA SER A 139 -29.67 -1.38 4.11
C SER A 139 -28.71 -2.56 4.17
N SER A 140 -29.22 -3.78 4.00
CA SER A 140 -28.37 -4.97 3.80
C SER A 140 -27.50 -4.86 2.55
N GLU A 141 -28.02 -4.20 1.51
CA GLU A 141 -27.27 -3.88 0.29
C GLU A 141 -26.43 -2.62 0.49
N ILE A 142 -25.18 -2.66 0.01
CA ILE A 142 -24.21 -1.56 0.12
C ILE A 142 -24.68 -0.36 -0.71
N ASP A 143 -24.79 0.81 -0.06
CA ASP A 143 -25.12 2.11 -0.65
C ASP A 143 -26.48 2.21 -1.39
N GLN A 144 -27.42 1.29 -1.17
CA GLN A 144 -28.71 1.26 -1.89
C GLN A 144 -29.93 1.77 -1.11
N GLY A 145 -29.79 2.08 0.18
CA GLY A 145 -30.91 2.55 0.99
C GLY A 145 -31.37 3.98 0.68
N ASP A 146 -32.53 4.37 1.19
CA ASP A 146 -33.17 5.64 0.82
C ASP A 146 -32.30 6.87 1.16
N ILE A 147 -32.27 7.83 0.24
CA ILE A 147 -31.54 9.09 0.39
C ILE A 147 -32.29 10.01 1.34
N ILE A 148 -31.56 10.64 2.26
CA ILE A 148 -32.08 11.68 3.15
C ILE A 148 -31.63 13.06 2.67
N LYS A 149 -30.32 13.22 2.46
CA LYS A 149 -29.71 14.46 1.96
C LYS A 149 -28.72 14.15 0.85
N GLN A 150 -28.68 15.02 -0.14
CA GLN A 150 -27.71 14.95 -1.22
C GLN A 150 -27.31 16.36 -1.63
N ASN A 151 -26.01 16.62 -1.59
CA ASN A 151 -25.45 17.92 -1.95
C ASN A 151 -24.53 17.73 -3.17
N HIS A 152 -24.73 18.57 -4.19
CA HIS A 152 -23.94 18.55 -5.42
C HIS A 152 -22.89 19.64 -5.42
N ILE A 153 -21.72 19.35 -5.99
CA ILE A 153 -20.62 20.30 -6.16
C ILE A 153 -20.04 20.20 -7.57
N GLN A 154 -19.74 21.35 -8.18
CA GLN A 154 -19.06 21.38 -9.47
C GLN A 154 -17.61 20.88 -9.36
N VAL A 155 -17.19 20.02 -10.29
CA VAL A 155 -15.79 19.57 -10.42
C VAL A 155 -15.00 20.65 -11.15
N ARG A 156 -13.93 21.14 -10.52
CA ARG A 156 -13.07 22.20 -11.07
C ARG A 156 -12.05 21.62 -12.04
N LYS A 157 -11.62 22.42 -13.02
CA LYS A 157 -10.70 21.98 -14.10
C LYS A 157 -9.42 21.29 -13.60
N ASN A 158 -8.82 21.80 -12.53
CA ASN A 158 -7.55 21.31 -11.98
C ASN A 158 -7.73 20.54 -10.67
N GLU A 159 -8.94 20.06 -10.36
CA GLU A 159 -9.15 19.26 -9.16
C GLU A 159 -8.44 17.92 -9.26
N THR A 160 -7.77 17.58 -8.17
CA THR A 160 -7.27 16.23 -7.87
C THR A 160 -8.26 15.49 -6.97
N ALA A 161 -8.15 14.17 -6.89
CA ALA A 161 -8.96 13.34 -5.99
C ALA A 161 -8.92 13.87 -4.55
N TYR A 162 -7.74 14.26 -4.06
CA TYR A 162 -7.58 14.90 -2.75
C TYR A 162 -8.41 16.18 -2.59
N THR A 163 -8.25 17.14 -3.51
CA THR A 163 -8.91 18.44 -3.39
C THR A 163 -10.42 18.35 -3.56
N LEU A 164 -10.90 17.46 -4.43
CA LEU A 164 -12.33 17.20 -4.60
C LEU A 164 -12.90 16.53 -3.34
N ASN A 165 -12.19 15.56 -2.75
CA ASN A 165 -12.63 14.90 -1.51
C ASN A 165 -12.75 15.88 -0.34
N LYS A 166 -11.79 16.80 -0.14
CA LYS A 166 -11.92 17.83 0.91
C LYS A 166 -13.14 18.72 0.71
N ARG A 167 -13.45 19.11 -0.53
CA ARG A 167 -14.68 19.86 -0.85
C ARG A 167 -15.94 19.03 -0.65
N GLY A 168 -15.90 17.74 -1.00
CA GLY A 168 -16.96 16.78 -0.74
C GLY A 168 -17.26 16.67 0.75
N PHE A 169 -16.24 16.55 1.60
CA PHE A 169 -16.43 16.52 3.06
C PHE A 169 -17.01 17.82 3.61
N ALA A 170 -16.58 18.98 3.09
CA ALA A 170 -17.19 20.25 3.47
C ALA A 170 -18.68 20.30 3.10
N ALA A 171 -19.05 19.89 1.87
CA ALA A 171 -20.44 19.79 1.45
C ALA A 171 -21.24 18.75 2.28
N GLY A 172 -20.59 17.63 2.64
CA GLY A 172 -21.15 16.57 3.46
C GLY A 172 -21.46 17.04 4.87
N PHE A 173 -20.59 17.86 5.44
CA PHE A 173 -20.80 18.48 6.72
C PHE A 173 -21.96 19.48 6.70
N GLU A 174 -22.09 20.30 5.65
CA GLU A 174 -23.27 21.17 5.52
C GLU A 174 -24.56 20.36 5.40
N GLY A 175 -24.57 19.29 4.58
CA GLY A 175 -25.70 18.36 4.49
C GLY A 175 -26.02 17.66 5.83
N PHE A 176 -25.01 17.42 6.66
CA PHE A 176 -25.20 16.84 7.99
C PHE A 176 -25.91 17.80 8.95
N LYS A 177 -25.62 19.11 8.90
CA LYS A 177 -26.29 20.11 9.73
C LYS A 177 -27.80 20.12 9.42
N GLU A 178 -28.15 20.18 8.14
CA GLU A 178 -29.54 20.12 7.69
C GLU A 178 -30.21 18.81 8.11
N LEU A 179 -29.52 17.69 7.93
CA LEU A 179 -30.00 16.37 8.37
C LEU A 179 -30.30 16.34 9.87
N LEU A 180 -29.38 16.87 10.69
CA LEU A 180 -29.52 16.87 12.15
C LEU A 180 -30.74 17.67 12.59
N GLU A 181 -30.95 18.86 12.03
CA GLU A 181 -32.13 19.68 12.29
C GLU A 181 -33.43 18.92 11.97
N GLU A 182 -33.49 18.24 10.83
CA GLU A 182 -34.67 17.45 10.42
C GLU A 182 -34.90 16.22 11.30
N LEU A 183 -33.84 15.54 11.75
CA LEU A 183 -33.93 14.41 12.68
C LEU A 183 -34.45 14.82 14.07
N LEU A 184 -34.07 16.02 14.53
CA LEU A 184 -34.53 16.56 15.80
C LEU A 184 -36.00 16.95 15.74
N LEU A 185 -36.42 17.53 14.61
CA LEU A 185 -37.80 17.94 14.36
C LEU A 185 -38.73 16.80 13.88
N ASP A 186 -38.20 15.59 13.66
CA ASP A 186 -38.91 14.45 13.07
C ASP A 186 -39.56 14.79 11.70
N LYS A 187 -38.81 15.54 10.87
CA LYS A 187 -39.24 16.02 9.54
C LYS A 187 -38.46 15.41 8.36
N VAL A 188 -37.71 14.35 8.61
CA VAL A 188 -36.92 13.66 7.59
C VAL A 188 -37.79 13.21 6.42
N VAL A 189 -37.37 13.52 5.20
CA VAL A 189 -37.98 13.04 3.96
C VAL A 189 -37.07 12.02 3.32
N LEU A 190 -37.58 10.81 3.11
CA LEU A 190 -36.85 9.73 2.46
C LEU A 190 -37.15 9.71 0.96
N LYS A 191 -36.10 9.66 0.15
CA LYS A 191 -36.18 9.50 -1.30
C LYS A 191 -35.60 8.15 -1.71
N LYS A 192 -36.46 7.30 -2.26
CA LYS A 192 -36.03 6.00 -2.80
C LYS A 192 -35.06 6.18 -3.97
N GLN A 193 -33.98 5.40 -3.98
CA GLN A 193 -33.04 5.35 -5.09
C GLN A 193 -33.62 4.58 -6.29
N ILE A 194 -33.23 4.98 -7.50
CA ILE A 194 -33.52 4.27 -8.76
C ILE A 194 -32.26 3.47 -9.14
N ILE A 195 -32.16 2.23 -8.67
CA ILE A 195 -30.91 1.45 -8.70
C ILE A 195 -30.43 1.18 -10.13
N GLU A 196 -31.34 1.13 -11.10
CA GLU A 196 -31.05 0.92 -12.52
C GLU A 196 -30.22 2.07 -13.12
N GLU A 197 -30.26 3.26 -12.52
CA GLU A 197 -29.44 4.43 -12.92
C GLU A 197 -28.08 4.47 -12.19
N GLY A 198 -27.80 3.47 -11.36
CA GLY A 198 -26.62 3.39 -10.52
C GLY A 198 -25.36 2.97 -11.25
N SER A 199 -24.22 3.19 -10.60
CA SER A 199 -22.92 2.69 -11.04
C SER A 199 -22.07 2.36 -9.82
N TYR A 200 -21.26 1.32 -9.92
CA TYR A 200 -20.43 0.83 -8.82
C TYR A 200 -18.96 0.87 -9.21
N TYR A 201 -18.12 1.36 -8.31
CA TYR A 201 -16.69 1.45 -8.53
C TYR A 201 -15.89 0.86 -7.37
N SER A 202 -14.91 0.05 -7.73
CA SER A 202 -13.80 -0.35 -6.88
C SER A 202 -12.55 -0.45 -7.75
N ARG A 203 -11.37 -0.56 -7.12
CA ARG A 203 -10.11 -0.79 -7.83
C ARG A 203 -10.16 -2.02 -8.77
N SER A 204 -10.89 -3.07 -8.40
CA SER A 204 -11.05 -4.29 -9.21
C SER A 204 -12.24 -4.26 -10.18
N LYS A 205 -13.26 -3.45 -9.92
CA LYS A 205 -14.46 -3.33 -10.74
C LYS A 205 -14.82 -1.85 -10.98
N PRO A 206 -14.03 -1.11 -11.78
CA PRO A 206 -14.34 0.28 -12.09
C PRO A 206 -15.32 0.36 -13.27
N TYR A 207 -16.48 0.99 -13.08
CA TYR A 207 -17.49 1.20 -14.13
C TYR A 207 -17.11 2.38 -15.05
N LEU A 208 -15.99 2.29 -15.76
CA LEU A 208 -15.49 3.36 -16.62
C LEU A 208 -16.13 3.35 -18.01
N LYS A 209 -16.25 4.54 -18.62
CA LYS A 209 -16.66 4.68 -20.03
C LYS A 209 -15.66 4.00 -20.97
N ASP A 210 -14.37 4.10 -20.64
CA ASP A 210 -13.28 3.44 -21.35
C ASP A 210 -12.27 2.87 -20.34
N MET A 211 -12.09 1.55 -20.35
CA MET A 211 -11.18 0.84 -19.44
C MET A 211 -9.70 1.09 -19.74
N SER A 212 -9.36 1.58 -20.94
CA SER A 212 -7.99 1.96 -21.32
C SER A 212 -7.47 3.18 -20.56
N ILE A 213 -8.36 3.95 -19.92
CA ILE A 213 -7.98 5.08 -19.05
C ILE A 213 -7.40 4.56 -17.74
N TRP A 214 -7.99 3.51 -17.17
CA TRP A 214 -7.56 2.99 -15.86
C TRP A 214 -6.20 2.34 -15.92
N ASN A 215 -6.04 1.28 -16.72
CA ASN A 215 -4.80 0.52 -16.89
C ASN A 215 -3.94 0.34 -15.61
N ILE A 216 -4.54 0.22 -14.42
CA ILE A 216 -3.83 0.15 -13.11
C ILE A 216 -2.84 1.32 -12.91
N GLY A 217 -3.21 2.50 -13.41
CA GLY A 217 -2.42 3.72 -13.34
C GLY A 217 -1.37 3.88 -14.45
N PHE A 218 -1.22 2.96 -15.41
CA PHE A 218 -0.30 3.24 -16.52
C PHE A 218 -0.86 4.26 -17.51
N ILE A 219 -0.01 5.22 -17.86
CA ILE A 219 -0.30 6.17 -18.91
C ILE A 219 -0.23 5.47 -20.27
N CYS A 220 -1.36 5.41 -20.95
CA CYS A 220 -1.46 4.96 -22.33
C CYS A 220 -1.36 6.17 -23.26
N TRP A 221 -0.26 6.28 -24.01
CA TRP A 221 -0.02 7.43 -24.89
C TRP A 221 -1.01 7.54 -26.05
N GLN A 222 -1.71 6.44 -26.37
CA GLN A 222 -2.79 6.41 -27.37
C GLN A 222 -4.06 7.12 -26.89
N ASN A 223 -4.18 7.42 -25.59
CA ASN A 223 -5.29 8.21 -25.07
C ASN A 223 -5.12 9.69 -25.44
N CYS A 224 -6.21 10.46 -25.34
CA CYS A 224 -6.12 11.91 -25.49
C CYS A 224 -5.40 12.53 -24.27
N ALA A 225 -4.77 13.69 -24.46
CA ALA A 225 -4.05 14.37 -23.38
C ALA A 225 -4.94 14.66 -22.16
N GLU A 226 -6.22 14.92 -22.39
CA GLU A 226 -7.22 15.19 -21.37
C GLU A 226 -7.53 13.95 -20.51
N ASP A 227 -7.49 12.75 -21.08
CA ASP A 227 -7.70 11.50 -20.32
C ASP A 227 -6.44 11.15 -19.51
N ILE A 228 -5.25 11.42 -20.06
CA ILE A 228 -3.98 11.27 -19.31
C ILE A 228 -3.94 12.24 -18.13
N ASP A 229 -4.30 13.50 -18.35
CA ASP A 229 -4.44 14.51 -17.29
C ASP A 229 -5.46 14.09 -16.23
N ALA A 230 -6.63 13.58 -16.65
CA ALA A 230 -7.64 13.06 -15.74
C ALA A 230 -7.11 11.89 -14.89
N LEU A 231 -6.40 10.93 -15.49
CA LEU A 231 -5.79 9.81 -14.76
C LEU A 231 -4.81 10.31 -13.69
N VAL A 232 -3.91 11.23 -14.04
CA VAL A 232 -2.91 11.79 -13.12
C VAL A 232 -3.58 12.53 -11.95
N ARG A 233 -4.58 13.37 -12.24
CA ARG A 233 -5.33 14.09 -11.19
C ARG A 233 -6.16 13.16 -10.31
N ALA A 234 -6.78 12.14 -10.89
CA ALA A 234 -7.55 11.13 -10.18
C ALA A 234 -6.70 10.27 -9.24
N LEU A 235 -5.42 10.09 -9.56
CA LEU A 235 -4.48 9.33 -8.71
C LEU A 235 -3.66 10.23 -7.78
N SER A 236 -4.00 11.51 -7.68
CA SER A 236 -3.34 12.48 -6.80
C SER A 236 -4.12 12.65 -5.49
N PHE A 237 -3.65 11.95 -4.45
CA PHE A 237 -4.22 11.92 -3.10
C PHE A 237 -3.52 12.87 -2.12
N GLY A 238 -2.54 13.65 -2.58
CA GLY A 238 -1.80 14.59 -1.76
C GLY A 238 -1.16 13.91 -0.53
N PRO A 239 -1.32 14.47 0.68
CA PRO A 239 -0.79 13.88 1.90
C PRO A 239 -1.55 12.62 2.36
N ASP A 240 -2.74 12.34 1.83
CA ASP A 240 -3.57 11.23 2.31
C ASP A 240 -3.11 9.89 1.71
N ARG A 241 -3.56 8.78 2.32
CA ARG A 241 -3.30 7.42 1.82
C ARG A 241 -3.92 7.26 0.42
N ASN A 242 -3.14 6.69 -0.50
CA ASN A 242 -3.61 6.30 -1.82
C ASN A 242 -3.73 4.76 -1.93
N ALA A 243 -4.92 4.23 -1.74
CA ALA A 243 -5.19 2.79 -1.90
C ALA A 243 -5.47 2.39 -3.36
N LEU A 244 -5.54 3.36 -4.28
CA LEU A 244 -5.97 3.12 -5.65
C LEU A 244 -4.79 2.83 -6.58
N GLY A 245 -3.71 3.62 -6.48
CA GLY A 245 -2.50 3.45 -7.30
C GLY A 245 -1.87 4.78 -7.70
N THR A 246 -0.68 4.73 -8.30
CA THR A 246 -0.01 5.93 -8.85
C THR A 246 -0.01 5.93 -10.37
N PRO A 247 -0.03 7.13 -11.00
CA PRO A 247 0.17 7.25 -12.44
C PRO A 247 1.61 6.90 -12.81
N LYS A 248 1.79 6.04 -13.83
CA LYS A 248 3.09 5.46 -14.18
C LYS A 248 3.39 5.58 -15.67
N ILE A 249 4.65 5.83 -15.98
CA ILE A 249 5.21 5.72 -17.33
C ILE A 249 6.27 4.63 -17.37
N ILE A 250 6.54 4.16 -18.58
CA ILE A 250 7.58 3.18 -18.87
C ILE A 250 8.66 3.87 -19.70
N ILE A 251 9.92 3.73 -19.28
CA ILE A 251 11.09 4.13 -20.06
C ILE A 251 11.98 2.90 -20.14
N GLU A 252 12.12 2.35 -21.35
CA GLU A 252 12.70 1.01 -21.58
C GLU A 252 11.96 -0.04 -20.74
N ASP A 253 12.64 -0.72 -19.80
CA ASP A 253 12.06 -1.74 -18.92
C ASP A 253 11.85 -1.22 -17.47
N CYS A 254 11.96 0.10 -17.27
CA CYS A 254 11.83 0.74 -15.96
C CYS A 254 10.53 1.52 -15.83
N PHE A 255 9.99 1.52 -14.62
CA PHE A 255 8.73 2.18 -14.28
C PHE A 255 8.98 3.41 -13.41
N TYR A 256 8.28 4.49 -13.74
CA TYR A 256 8.41 5.78 -13.07
C TYR A 256 7.04 6.33 -12.73
N ILE A 257 6.93 6.92 -11.55
CA ILE A 257 5.73 7.62 -11.08
C ILE A 257 5.74 9.04 -11.64
N VAL A 258 4.59 9.52 -12.11
CA VAL A 258 4.41 10.88 -12.64
C VAL A 258 3.49 11.69 -11.73
N GLU A 259 4.02 12.68 -11.01
CA GLU A 259 3.16 13.44 -10.09
C GLU A 259 2.33 14.50 -10.81
N GLN A 260 2.88 15.13 -11.86
CA GLN A 260 2.24 16.27 -12.51
C GLN A 260 2.33 16.23 -14.02
N VAL A 261 1.26 16.71 -14.66
CA VAL A 261 1.20 16.90 -16.10
C VAL A 261 0.61 18.25 -16.48
N LYS A 262 0.94 18.74 -17.67
CA LYS A 262 0.35 19.96 -18.23
C LYS A 262 0.07 19.77 -19.71
N ILE A 263 -1.18 20.02 -20.11
CA ILE A 263 -1.61 19.99 -21.52
C ILE A 263 -1.17 21.28 -22.22
N TYR A 264 -0.65 21.15 -23.43
CA TYR A 264 -0.37 22.26 -24.35
C TYR A 264 -1.33 22.19 -25.53
N ASN A 265 -1.88 23.32 -25.95
CA ASN A 265 -2.76 23.41 -27.13
C ASN A 265 -1.93 23.35 -28.43
N SER A 266 -1.13 22.31 -28.57
CA SER A 266 -0.31 21.98 -29.72
C SER A 266 -0.43 20.48 -29.96
N LYS A 267 -0.62 20.07 -31.21
CA LYS A 267 -0.61 18.67 -31.62
C LYS A 267 0.69 18.37 -32.33
N SER A 268 1.38 17.32 -31.88
CA SER A 268 2.57 16.82 -32.56
C SER A 268 2.18 15.97 -33.79
N ASN A 269 3.02 15.99 -34.82
CA ASN A 269 2.94 15.04 -35.93
C ASN A 269 3.72 13.74 -35.66
N LEU A 270 4.39 13.65 -34.51
CA LEU A 270 5.12 12.45 -34.08
C LEU A 270 4.15 11.37 -33.60
N GLU A 271 4.60 10.11 -33.63
CA GLU A 271 3.83 8.99 -33.09
C GLU A 271 3.58 9.18 -31.58
N GLN A 272 2.43 8.72 -31.09
CA GLN A 272 2.09 8.81 -29.66
C GLN A 272 3.16 8.12 -28.79
N GLY A 273 3.53 8.77 -27.69
CA GLY A 273 4.59 8.35 -26.77
C GLY A 273 5.98 8.82 -27.16
N THR A 274 6.12 9.62 -28.23
CA THR A 274 7.40 10.21 -28.64
C THR A 274 7.69 11.46 -27.84
N VAL A 275 8.91 11.59 -27.32
CA VAL A 275 9.40 12.79 -26.64
C VAL A 275 9.61 13.91 -27.67
N VAL A 276 8.83 14.97 -27.56
CA VAL A 276 8.84 16.13 -28.47
C VAL A 276 9.91 17.15 -28.07
N GLU A 277 10.06 17.38 -26.77
CA GLU A 277 10.91 18.44 -26.23
C GLU A 277 11.42 18.00 -24.86
N ILE A 278 12.69 18.29 -24.54
CA ILE A 278 13.26 18.06 -23.21
C ILE A 278 13.72 19.39 -22.65
N ASN A 279 13.22 19.71 -21.46
CA ASN A 279 13.60 20.85 -20.65
C ASN A 279 14.42 20.38 -19.44
N LYS A 280 14.96 21.34 -18.68
CA LYS A 280 15.80 21.05 -17.49
C LYS A 280 15.12 20.11 -16.47
N ASN A 281 13.81 20.30 -16.25
CA ASN A 281 13.05 19.60 -15.20
C ASN A 281 11.80 18.88 -15.72
N SER A 282 11.58 18.85 -17.02
CA SER A 282 10.38 18.28 -17.65
C SER A 282 10.66 17.81 -19.07
N PHE A 283 9.76 17.03 -19.64
CA PHE A 283 9.76 16.76 -21.08
C PHE A 283 8.32 16.70 -21.61
N LYS A 284 8.14 17.07 -22.88
CA LYS A 284 6.87 16.98 -23.60
C LYS A 284 6.78 15.69 -24.38
N VAL A 285 5.59 15.10 -24.42
CA VAL A 285 5.30 13.85 -25.11
C VAL A 285 4.12 14.05 -26.06
N ALA A 286 4.22 13.49 -27.26
CA ALA A 286 3.12 13.42 -28.21
C ALA A 286 2.05 12.45 -27.71
N THR A 287 0.78 12.87 -27.77
CA THR A 287 -0.39 12.01 -27.47
C THR A 287 -1.30 11.93 -28.69
N ASN A 288 -2.47 11.30 -28.57
CA ASN A 288 -3.45 11.24 -29.66
C ASN A 288 -4.04 12.62 -30.04
N THR A 289 -4.15 13.53 -29.07
CA THR A 289 -4.70 14.88 -29.27
C THR A 289 -3.62 15.93 -29.11
N ASN A 290 -3.48 16.47 -27.91
CA ASN A 290 -2.59 17.55 -27.54
C ASN A 290 -1.27 17.01 -26.99
N GLU A 291 -0.21 17.79 -27.02
CA GLU A 291 1.04 17.45 -26.34
C GLU A 291 0.88 17.58 -24.83
N ILE A 292 1.53 16.69 -24.09
CA ILE A 292 1.52 16.70 -22.63
C ILE A 292 2.94 16.85 -22.09
N GLU A 293 3.14 17.81 -21.19
CA GLU A 293 4.39 17.99 -20.45
C GLU A 293 4.34 17.19 -19.16
N ILE A 294 5.31 16.31 -18.96
CA ILE A 294 5.50 15.51 -17.75
C ILE A 294 6.45 16.25 -16.80
N LYS A 295 6.05 16.37 -15.54
CA LYS A 295 6.82 17.02 -14.46
C LYS A 295 6.85 16.13 -13.23
N ASP A 296 7.85 16.37 -12.37
CA ASP A 296 8.00 15.73 -11.07
C ASP A 296 7.91 14.20 -11.17
N ILE A 297 9.00 13.62 -11.66
CA ILE A 297 9.13 12.18 -11.89
C ILE A 297 9.85 11.55 -10.71
N PHE A 298 9.38 10.38 -10.31
CA PHE A 298 9.94 9.61 -9.21
C PHE A 298 10.23 8.18 -9.67
N GLU A 299 11.26 7.58 -9.12
CA GLU A 299 11.42 6.13 -9.15
C GLU A 299 10.20 5.48 -8.49
N ILE A 300 9.97 4.20 -8.79
CA ILE A 300 8.79 3.48 -8.28
C ILE A 300 8.71 3.42 -6.75
N ASP A 301 9.84 3.60 -6.05
CA ASP A 301 9.91 3.66 -4.59
C ASP A 301 9.63 5.06 -4.01
N GLY A 302 9.32 6.04 -4.86
CA GLY A 302 9.06 7.42 -4.48
C GLY A 302 10.29 8.32 -4.38
N THR A 303 11.48 7.85 -4.74
CA THR A 303 12.68 8.69 -4.82
C THR A 303 12.59 9.63 -6.02
N LYS A 304 12.73 10.96 -5.82
CA LYS A 304 12.71 11.92 -6.92
C LYS A 304 13.89 11.72 -7.87
N ILE A 305 13.62 11.67 -9.17
CA ILE A 305 14.66 11.53 -10.21
C ILE A 305 14.71 12.77 -11.11
N SER A 306 15.93 13.20 -11.46
CA SER A 306 16.12 14.33 -12.38
C SER A 306 16.04 13.87 -13.83
N ILE A 307 15.66 14.79 -14.73
CA ILE A 307 15.68 14.52 -16.18
C ILE A 307 17.10 14.15 -16.64
N GLU A 308 18.13 14.76 -16.08
CA GLU A 308 19.51 14.47 -16.46
C GLU A 308 19.94 13.05 -16.09
N GLU A 309 19.47 12.53 -14.96
CA GLU A 309 19.67 11.13 -14.58
C GLU A 309 18.89 10.18 -15.49
N LEU A 310 17.64 10.53 -15.88
CA LEU A 310 16.88 9.75 -16.87
C LEU A 310 17.58 9.72 -18.23
N LYS A 311 18.15 10.84 -18.68
CA LYS A 311 18.95 10.91 -19.91
C LYS A 311 20.18 10.02 -19.83
N LYS A 312 20.89 10.04 -18.69
CA LYS A 312 22.07 9.20 -18.47
C LYS A 312 21.73 7.71 -18.42
N ARG A 313 20.65 7.35 -17.72
CA ARG A 313 20.26 5.94 -17.51
C ARG A 313 19.65 5.29 -18.76
N HIS A 314 18.82 6.04 -19.50
CA HIS A 314 18.02 5.49 -20.61
C HIS A 314 18.33 6.13 -21.97
N ASN A 315 19.43 6.88 -22.09
CA ASN A 315 19.75 7.65 -23.29
C ASN A 315 18.56 8.48 -23.82
N LEU A 316 17.76 9.02 -22.90
CA LEU A 316 16.54 9.76 -23.21
C LEU A 316 16.92 11.02 -24.01
N LYS A 317 16.29 11.23 -25.16
CA LYS A 317 16.52 12.37 -26.04
C LYS A 317 15.24 12.76 -26.76
N VAL A 318 15.25 13.92 -27.42
CA VAL A 318 14.15 14.27 -28.34
C VAL A 318 14.06 13.18 -29.42
N ASN A 319 12.82 12.82 -29.78
CA ASN A 319 12.45 11.65 -30.60
C ASN A 319 12.65 10.28 -29.94
N SER A 320 13.07 10.19 -28.68
CA SER A 320 12.97 8.92 -27.94
C SER A 320 11.51 8.52 -27.82
N LYS A 321 11.24 7.23 -27.95
CA LYS A 321 9.91 6.65 -27.79
C LYS A 321 9.80 6.06 -26.39
N LEU A 322 8.84 6.53 -25.61
CA LEU A 322 8.54 5.98 -24.30
C LEU A 322 7.87 4.61 -24.45
N GLY A 323 8.03 3.79 -23.41
CA GLY A 323 7.50 2.43 -23.40
C GLY A 323 5.98 2.43 -23.55
N LYS A 324 5.49 1.45 -24.31
CA LYS A 324 4.05 1.16 -24.42
C LYS A 324 3.70 0.08 -23.41
N VAL A 325 2.52 0.19 -22.83
CA VAL A 325 2.01 -0.84 -21.94
C VAL A 325 1.53 -2.02 -22.80
N ASN A 326 2.17 -3.18 -22.68
CA ASN A 326 1.77 -4.40 -23.37
C ASN A 326 0.56 -5.02 -22.64
N GLU A 327 -0.45 -5.49 -23.40
CA GLU A 327 -1.62 -6.19 -22.87
C GLU A 327 -1.26 -7.37 -21.96
N ASN A 328 -0.19 -8.11 -22.27
CA ASN A 328 0.28 -9.20 -21.43
C ASN A 328 0.72 -8.73 -20.04
N ILE A 329 1.42 -7.59 -19.97
CA ILE A 329 1.85 -6.98 -18.70
C ILE A 329 0.63 -6.49 -17.92
N ILE A 330 -0.32 -5.81 -18.57
CA ILE A 330 -1.55 -5.35 -17.93
C ILE A 330 -2.34 -6.53 -17.36
N SER A 331 -2.52 -7.59 -18.15
CA SER A 331 -3.26 -8.78 -17.73
C SER A 331 -2.60 -9.45 -16.53
N LYS A 332 -1.27 -9.62 -16.58
CA LYS A 332 -0.48 -10.14 -15.45
C LYS A 332 -0.62 -9.27 -14.22
N MET A 333 -0.57 -7.95 -14.38
CA MET A 333 -0.74 -7.02 -13.27
C MET A 333 -2.14 -7.03 -12.70
N LYS A 334 -3.20 -7.11 -13.52
CA LYS A 334 -4.59 -7.25 -13.03
C LYS A 334 -4.73 -8.51 -12.17
N ASP A 335 -4.13 -9.62 -12.61
CA ASP A 335 -4.11 -10.86 -11.83
C ASP A 335 -3.36 -10.69 -10.50
N ILE A 336 -2.16 -10.10 -10.50
CA ILE A 336 -1.39 -9.84 -9.27
C ILE A 336 -2.15 -8.89 -8.34
N ASP A 337 -2.62 -7.75 -8.86
CA ASP A 337 -3.31 -6.69 -8.11
C ASP A 337 -4.53 -7.23 -7.37
N SER A 338 -5.33 -8.06 -8.06
CA SER A 338 -6.50 -8.72 -7.47
C SER A 338 -6.18 -9.61 -6.26
N LYS A 339 -4.93 -10.12 -6.18
CA LYS A 339 -4.47 -11.03 -5.12
C LYS A 339 -3.81 -10.30 -3.96
N ILE A 340 -3.36 -9.05 -4.14
CA ILE A 340 -2.56 -8.31 -3.15
C ILE A 340 -3.21 -7.02 -2.64
N ILE A 341 -4.24 -6.49 -3.30
CA ILE A 341 -4.85 -5.20 -2.96
C ILE A 341 -5.22 -5.06 -1.47
N TRP A 342 -5.81 -6.11 -0.88
CA TRP A 342 -6.21 -6.12 0.54
C TRP A 342 -5.05 -6.38 1.51
N LYS A 343 -3.86 -6.71 0.97
CA LYS A 343 -2.67 -7.10 1.72
C LYS A 343 -1.62 -5.99 1.79
N GLU A 344 -1.75 -4.93 1.00
CA GLU A 344 -0.82 -3.79 1.02
C GLU A 344 -0.62 -3.22 2.44
N ASN A 345 -1.69 -3.15 3.24
CA ASN A 345 -1.60 -2.65 4.61
C ASN A 345 -0.77 -3.54 5.54
N TYR A 346 -0.70 -4.85 5.31
CA TYR A 346 0.20 -5.74 6.07
C TYR A 346 1.64 -5.28 5.89
N TRP A 347 2.06 -5.08 4.63
CA TRP A 347 3.39 -4.60 4.30
C TRP A 347 3.68 -3.21 4.85
N VAL A 348 2.71 -2.29 4.72
CA VAL A 348 2.84 -0.93 5.25
C VAL A 348 3.02 -0.94 6.76
N ASN A 349 2.25 -1.73 7.49
CA ASN A 349 2.38 -1.82 8.95
C ASN A 349 3.69 -2.48 9.38
N LYS A 350 4.10 -3.55 8.68
CA LYS A 350 5.38 -4.24 8.92
C LYS A 350 6.56 -3.28 8.70
N LEU A 351 6.55 -2.52 7.60
CA LEU A 351 7.62 -1.58 7.26
C LEU A 351 7.54 -0.23 7.99
N ALA A 352 6.38 0.19 8.49
CA ALA A 352 6.25 1.42 9.28
C ALA A 352 7.06 1.36 10.59
N ASN A 353 7.29 0.14 11.10
CA ASN A 353 8.11 -0.12 12.28
C ASN A 353 9.50 -0.69 11.89
N TYR A 354 10.00 -0.32 10.71
CA TYR A 354 11.33 -0.75 10.27
C TYR A 354 12.41 -0.09 11.13
N GLU A 355 13.30 -0.90 11.69
CA GLU A 355 14.47 -0.43 12.43
C GLU A 355 15.74 -0.72 11.64
N LEU A 356 16.60 0.30 11.49
CA LEU A 356 17.92 0.11 10.92
C LEU A 356 18.81 -0.69 11.87
N VAL A 357 19.50 -1.67 11.31
CA VAL A 357 20.46 -2.51 12.03
C VAL A 357 21.85 -2.25 11.48
N TYR A 358 22.81 -2.05 12.37
CA TYR A 358 24.21 -1.94 12.03
C TYR A 358 24.93 -3.16 12.61
N LEU A 359 25.72 -3.84 11.76
CA LEU A 359 26.54 -4.95 12.23
C LEU A 359 27.83 -4.40 12.85
N SER A 360 28.20 -4.96 14.00
CA SER A 360 29.50 -4.77 14.62
C SER A 360 30.55 -5.57 13.85
N ILE A 361 31.47 -4.86 13.19
CA ILE A 361 32.58 -5.43 12.42
C ILE A 361 33.88 -4.98 13.08
N GLU A 362 34.89 -5.86 13.15
CA GLU A 362 36.10 -5.68 13.97
C GLU A 362 36.98 -4.47 13.61
N ASN A 363 36.70 -3.70 12.55
CA ASN A 363 37.56 -2.58 12.11
C ASN A 363 36.82 -1.32 11.57
N GLY A 364 35.92 -0.73 12.36
CA GLY A 364 35.54 0.70 12.25
C GLY A 364 34.15 1.03 11.69
N LYS A 365 33.81 2.35 11.70
CA LYS A 365 32.53 2.89 11.21
C LYS A 365 32.59 3.21 9.72
N LEU A 366 31.59 2.73 8.98
CA LEU A 366 31.46 2.89 7.52
C LEU A 366 31.08 4.32 7.11
N GLY A 367 31.78 4.84 6.10
CA GLY A 367 31.49 6.11 5.43
C GLY A 367 30.96 5.90 4.01
N LYS A 368 30.11 6.82 3.53
CA LYS A 368 29.53 6.79 2.17
C LYS A 368 30.62 6.75 1.10
N ALA A 369 30.73 5.62 0.38
CA ALA A 369 31.53 5.54 -0.85
C ALA A 369 30.93 6.45 -1.95
N LYS A 370 31.78 7.04 -2.80
CA LYS A 370 31.37 7.91 -3.91
C LYS A 370 30.65 7.16 -5.05
N GLU A 371 30.88 5.85 -5.17
CA GLU A 371 30.26 4.98 -6.18
C GLU A 371 29.76 3.69 -5.54
N ASN A 372 28.56 3.24 -5.94
CA ASN A 372 27.99 1.95 -5.55
C ASN A 372 28.39 0.91 -6.60
N LYS A 373 29.43 0.10 -6.33
CA LYS A 373 29.77 -1.06 -7.16
C LYS A 373 29.25 -2.32 -6.47
N LEU A 374 28.59 -3.18 -7.24
CA LEU A 374 28.20 -4.51 -6.78
C LEU A 374 29.40 -5.44 -6.89
N ILE A 375 29.82 -6.04 -5.79
CA ILE A 375 30.88 -7.05 -5.77
C ILE A 375 30.25 -8.39 -5.40
N THR A 376 30.62 -9.46 -6.10
CA THR A 376 30.14 -10.82 -5.83
C THR A 376 31.27 -11.74 -5.38
N LYS A 377 31.04 -12.58 -4.38
CA LYS A 377 31.98 -13.60 -3.88
C LYS A 377 31.25 -14.89 -3.60
N LYS A 378 31.90 -16.00 -3.98
CA LYS A 378 31.41 -17.35 -3.71
C LYS A 378 31.98 -17.87 -2.39
N MET A 379 31.15 -18.49 -1.57
CA MET A 379 31.55 -19.30 -0.42
C MET A 379 31.56 -20.76 -0.86
N ILE A 380 32.64 -21.50 -0.56
CA ILE A 380 32.83 -22.87 -1.03
C ILE A 380 32.83 -23.80 0.18
N LEU A 381 31.82 -24.66 0.27
CA LEU A 381 31.80 -25.79 1.19
C LEU A 381 32.31 -27.06 0.49
N SER A 382 33.06 -27.91 1.19
CA SER A 382 33.49 -29.20 0.65
C SER A 382 32.28 -30.11 0.37
N LYS A 383 32.45 -31.10 -0.51
CA LYS A 383 31.37 -32.05 -0.83
C LYS A 383 30.90 -32.83 0.40
N GLU A 384 31.80 -33.10 1.33
CA GLU A 384 31.50 -33.74 2.62
C GLU A 384 30.61 -32.86 3.49
N LEU A 385 30.93 -31.55 3.60
CA LEU A 385 30.13 -30.59 4.37
C LEU A 385 28.77 -30.34 3.74
N GLN A 386 28.68 -30.27 2.40
CA GLN A 386 27.39 -30.15 1.71
C GLN A 386 26.50 -31.37 1.97
N LYS A 387 27.06 -32.60 1.94
CA LYS A 387 26.32 -33.82 2.31
C LYS A 387 25.90 -33.81 3.77
N ALA A 388 26.79 -33.41 4.67
CA ALA A 388 26.49 -33.31 6.09
C ALA A 388 25.35 -32.30 6.36
N LEU A 389 25.35 -31.15 5.68
CA LEU A 389 24.27 -30.16 5.74
C LEU A 389 22.91 -30.76 5.37
N VAL A 390 22.83 -31.49 4.24
CA VAL A 390 21.60 -32.15 3.80
C VAL A 390 21.15 -33.21 4.81
N ASN A 391 22.07 -34.07 5.26
CA ASN A 391 21.77 -35.11 6.25
C ASN A 391 21.28 -34.52 7.59
N THR A 392 21.87 -33.40 8.03
CA THR A 392 21.43 -32.68 9.23
C THR A 392 20.02 -32.13 9.07
N CYS A 393 19.67 -31.61 7.89
CA CYS A 393 18.31 -31.15 7.62
C CYS A 393 17.33 -32.33 7.66
N GLU A 394 17.61 -33.42 6.94
CA GLU A 394 16.75 -34.61 6.88
C GLU A 394 16.57 -35.27 8.26
N SER A 395 17.65 -35.45 9.02
CA SER A 395 17.62 -36.16 10.31
C SER A 395 16.86 -35.41 11.40
N ASN A 396 16.73 -34.09 11.26
CA ASN A 396 16.04 -33.24 12.23
C ASN A 396 14.73 -32.66 11.67
N ASP A 397 14.28 -33.11 10.49
CA ASP A 397 13.07 -32.60 9.82
C ASP A 397 13.09 -31.06 9.67
N PHE A 398 14.17 -30.56 9.05
CA PHE A 398 14.31 -29.17 8.62
C PHE A 398 14.21 -29.07 7.10
N ASP A 399 13.54 -28.02 6.62
CA ASP A 399 13.64 -27.63 5.22
C ASP A 399 15.00 -26.96 4.96
N LEU A 400 15.72 -27.41 3.94
CA LEU A 400 17.08 -26.95 3.64
C LEU A 400 17.17 -25.43 3.42
N CYS A 401 16.20 -24.86 2.69
CA CYS A 401 16.15 -23.42 2.42
C CYS A 401 15.98 -22.63 3.73
N LYS A 402 15.02 -23.05 4.55
CA LYS A 402 14.72 -22.38 5.82
C LYS A 402 15.84 -22.58 6.84
N PHE A 403 16.49 -23.73 6.85
CA PHE A 403 17.61 -24.03 7.74
C PHE A 403 18.79 -23.09 7.47
N ILE A 404 19.23 -22.99 6.21
CA ILE A 404 20.34 -22.09 5.82
C ILE A 404 19.98 -20.64 6.11
N PHE A 405 18.74 -20.23 5.82
CA PHE A 405 18.25 -18.90 6.18
C PHE A 405 18.30 -18.64 7.69
N THR A 406 17.90 -19.62 8.50
CA THR A 406 17.90 -19.54 9.96
C THR A 406 19.33 -19.41 10.50
N CYS A 407 20.28 -20.20 9.97
CA CYS A 407 21.70 -20.05 10.31
C CYS A 407 22.23 -18.66 9.94
N PHE A 408 21.88 -18.15 8.76
CA PHE A 408 22.29 -16.81 8.33
C PHE A 408 21.69 -15.71 9.21
N ALA A 409 20.40 -15.81 9.54
CA ALA A 409 19.72 -14.87 10.40
C ALA A 409 20.28 -14.87 11.83
N SER A 410 20.52 -16.06 12.39
CA SER A 410 21.17 -16.23 13.70
C SER A 410 22.58 -15.62 13.70
N PHE A 411 23.37 -15.85 12.65
CA PHE A 411 24.69 -15.25 12.51
C PHE A 411 24.62 -13.71 12.47
N LEU A 412 23.74 -13.13 11.66
CA LEU A 412 23.57 -11.67 11.58
C LEU A 412 23.14 -11.07 12.92
N LEU A 413 22.17 -11.69 13.60
CA LEU A 413 21.73 -11.26 14.94
C LEU A 413 22.87 -11.29 15.95
N SER A 414 23.73 -12.32 15.90
CA SER A 414 24.92 -12.42 16.78
C SER A 414 25.95 -11.30 16.55
N LYS A 415 25.86 -10.59 15.42
CA LYS A 415 26.74 -9.50 15.03
C LYS A 415 26.08 -8.13 15.15
N CYS A 416 24.89 -8.02 15.75
CA CYS A 416 24.21 -6.74 15.93
C CYS A 416 23.76 -6.53 17.38
N ASP A 417 23.61 -5.26 17.78
CA ASP A 417 23.19 -4.88 19.14
C ASP A 417 21.65 -4.85 19.28
N LYS A 418 20.92 -5.48 18.36
CA LYS A 418 19.46 -5.40 18.25
C LYS A 418 18.82 -6.75 18.50
N GLU A 419 17.68 -6.73 19.19
CA GLU A 419 16.87 -7.92 19.45
C GLU A 419 16.06 -8.35 18.22
N SER A 420 15.99 -7.54 17.16
CA SER A 420 15.36 -7.94 15.92
C SER A 420 15.98 -7.25 14.72
N MET A 421 15.82 -7.85 13.55
CA MET A 421 16.24 -7.28 12.28
C MET A 421 15.32 -7.71 11.14
N TYR A 422 15.39 -6.98 10.02
CA TYR A 422 14.70 -7.38 8.80
C TYR A 422 15.66 -8.01 7.80
N ILE A 423 15.32 -9.20 7.32
CA ILE A 423 16.01 -9.86 6.20
C ILE A 423 14.99 -10.07 5.09
N TRP A 424 15.29 -9.56 3.90
CA TRP A 424 14.43 -9.67 2.74
C TRP A 424 14.57 -11.06 2.12
N TYR A 425 13.52 -11.87 2.20
CA TYR A 425 13.50 -13.26 1.76
C TYR A 425 12.91 -13.40 0.34
N SER A 426 13.48 -14.27 -0.49
CA SER A 426 12.95 -14.62 -1.81
C SER A 426 13.12 -16.11 -2.14
N ASP A 427 12.23 -16.65 -2.97
CA ASP A 427 12.26 -18.03 -3.46
C ASP A 427 12.02 -18.12 -4.98
N SER A 428 12.34 -19.28 -5.57
CA SER A 428 12.17 -19.55 -7.00
C SER A 428 10.75 -19.30 -7.51
N ASP A 429 9.73 -19.63 -6.71
CA ASP A 429 8.32 -19.49 -7.11
C ASP A 429 7.93 -18.03 -7.26
N SER A 430 8.33 -17.19 -6.30
CA SER A 430 8.07 -15.75 -6.33
C SER A 430 8.74 -15.09 -7.53
N ILE A 431 10.00 -15.44 -7.81
CA ILE A 431 10.78 -14.91 -8.92
C ILE A 431 10.14 -15.25 -10.25
N LYS A 432 9.79 -16.54 -10.45
CA LYS A 432 9.15 -17.00 -11.68
C LYS A 432 7.80 -16.33 -11.89
N TYR A 433 7.01 -16.20 -10.83
CA TYR A 433 5.69 -15.59 -10.93
C TYR A 433 5.77 -14.10 -11.27
N LEU A 434 6.77 -13.36 -10.79
CA LEU A 434 6.93 -11.93 -11.04
C LEU A 434 7.78 -11.55 -12.27
N GLU A 435 8.27 -12.54 -13.03
CA GLU A 435 9.07 -12.30 -14.24
C GLU A 435 8.40 -11.31 -15.23
N GLY A 436 9.10 -10.26 -15.63
CA GLY A 436 8.59 -9.19 -16.49
C GLY A 436 7.89 -8.04 -15.74
N VAL A 437 7.69 -8.14 -14.42
CA VAL A 437 7.14 -7.08 -13.56
C VAL A 437 7.95 -6.90 -12.27
N GLU A 438 9.16 -7.45 -12.19
CA GLU A 438 10.05 -7.41 -11.03
C GLU A 438 10.57 -6.00 -10.68
N THR A 439 10.46 -5.06 -11.62
CA THR A 439 10.79 -3.65 -11.37
C THR A 439 9.61 -2.89 -10.74
N LEU A 440 8.40 -3.46 -10.71
CA LEU A 440 7.21 -2.92 -10.03
C LEU A 440 6.95 -3.62 -8.69
N TYR A 441 7.06 -4.94 -8.68
CA TYR A 441 6.86 -5.77 -7.51
C TYR A 441 8.20 -6.27 -6.99
N SER A 442 8.37 -6.26 -5.68
CA SER A 442 9.53 -6.86 -5.05
C SER A 442 9.46 -8.38 -5.16
N ASN A 443 10.51 -8.99 -5.72
CA ASN A 443 10.75 -10.44 -5.62
C ASN A 443 11.13 -10.89 -4.21
N TYR A 444 11.46 -9.93 -3.34
CA TYR A 444 11.82 -10.18 -1.95
C TYR A 444 10.74 -9.61 -1.02
N VAL A 445 10.46 -10.31 0.07
CA VAL A 445 9.54 -9.85 1.11
C VAL A 445 10.29 -9.67 2.43
N PRO A 446 10.00 -8.62 3.21
CA PRO A 446 10.70 -8.37 4.47
C PRO A 446 10.26 -9.37 5.55
N CYS A 447 11.17 -10.23 5.99
CA CYS A 447 10.99 -11.06 7.18
C CYS A 447 11.58 -10.34 8.41
N LYS A 448 10.78 -10.14 9.46
CA LYS A 448 11.25 -9.66 10.75
C LYS A 448 11.73 -10.85 11.57
N ILE A 449 13.02 -10.94 11.81
CA ILE A 449 13.62 -11.98 12.64
C ILE A 449 13.87 -11.41 14.02
N GLU A 450 13.31 -12.05 15.03
CA GLU A 450 13.45 -11.66 16.43
C GLU A 450 14.37 -12.66 17.14
N ASN A 451 15.36 -12.14 17.85
CA ASN A 451 16.17 -12.88 18.81
C ASN A 451 15.34 -13.11 20.07
N LEU A 452 14.35 -13.99 19.95
CA LEU A 452 13.63 -14.50 21.10
C LEU A 452 14.66 -15.29 21.92
N ASN A 453 14.69 -15.09 23.25
CA ASN A 453 15.47 -15.94 24.16
C ASN A 453 14.90 -17.36 24.14
N THR A 454 15.11 -18.07 23.04
CA THR A 454 14.60 -19.41 22.78
C THR A 454 15.45 -20.44 23.50
N ASP A 455 14.84 -21.55 23.90
CA ASP A 455 15.51 -22.67 24.58
C ASP A 455 16.46 -23.45 23.64
N GLY A 456 16.57 -23.06 22.36
CA GLY A 456 17.56 -23.57 21.41
C GLY A 456 17.22 -23.33 19.93
N PHE A 457 18.11 -23.79 19.04
CA PHE A 457 17.99 -23.57 17.58
C PHE A 457 16.68 -24.04 16.97
N ARG A 458 16.12 -25.17 17.42
CA ARG A 458 14.88 -25.72 16.86
C ARG A 458 13.70 -24.77 17.07
N GLU A 459 13.64 -24.12 18.23
CA GLU A 459 12.59 -23.13 18.51
C GLU A 459 12.82 -21.85 17.70
N PHE A 460 14.06 -21.37 17.60
CA PHE A 460 14.40 -20.25 16.71
C PHE A 460 14.04 -20.54 15.25
N TYR A 461 14.36 -21.75 14.75
CA TYR A 461 13.96 -22.23 13.42
C TYR A 461 12.43 -22.21 13.24
N ASN A 462 11.67 -22.69 14.22
CA ASN A 462 10.20 -22.71 14.14
C ASN A 462 9.63 -21.29 14.03
N ASN A 463 10.17 -20.32 14.79
CA ASN A 463 9.76 -18.92 14.72
C ASN A 463 10.09 -18.31 13.34
N VAL A 464 11.27 -18.63 12.80
CA VAL A 464 11.67 -18.22 11.45
C VAL A 464 10.77 -18.85 10.39
N ASP A 465 10.44 -20.14 10.52
CA ASP A 465 9.54 -20.84 9.61
C ASP A 465 8.12 -20.24 9.63
N GLU A 466 7.59 -19.95 10.83
CA GLU A 466 6.31 -19.28 10.99
C GLU A 466 6.29 -17.92 10.29
N GLU A 467 7.29 -17.06 10.54
CA GLU A 467 7.43 -15.76 9.88
C GLU A 467 7.54 -15.90 8.36
N ILE A 468 8.36 -16.84 7.84
CA ILE A 468 8.43 -17.12 6.39
C ILE A 468 7.05 -17.54 5.87
N GLY A 469 6.35 -18.42 6.59
CA GLY A 469 5.01 -18.86 6.27
C GLY A 469 4.00 -17.72 6.21
N GLU A 470 4.07 -16.77 7.15
CA GLU A 470 3.24 -15.57 7.17
C GLU A 470 3.53 -14.64 5.98
N VAL A 471 4.80 -14.26 5.75
CA VAL A 471 5.13 -13.35 4.64
C VAL A 471 4.79 -13.96 3.29
N LYS A 472 4.95 -15.28 3.12
CA LYS A 472 4.54 -16.00 1.90
C LYS A 472 3.03 -15.98 1.70
N LYS A 473 2.23 -16.12 2.77
CA LYS A 473 0.76 -15.97 2.69
C LYS A 473 0.38 -14.59 2.20
N GLU A 474 1.10 -13.55 2.60
CA GLU A 474 0.81 -12.16 2.24
C GLU A 474 1.29 -11.77 0.82
N LYS A 475 2.05 -12.64 0.16
CA LYS A 475 2.45 -12.58 -1.26
C LYS A 475 3.35 -11.37 -1.58
N TYR A 476 3.08 -10.66 -2.67
CA TYR A 476 3.99 -9.70 -3.27
C TYR A 476 3.79 -8.29 -2.73
N LEU A 477 4.87 -7.52 -2.74
CA LEU A 477 4.92 -6.13 -2.32
C LEU A 477 5.15 -5.25 -3.55
N MET A 478 4.25 -4.30 -3.83
CA MET A 478 4.47 -3.31 -4.90
C MET A 478 5.32 -2.16 -4.36
N TRP A 479 6.37 -1.77 -5.07
CA TRP A 479 7.31 -0.73 -4.61
C TRP A 479 6.65 0.65 -4.43
N ASP A 480 5.54 0.92 -5.12
CA ASP A 480 4.88 2.23 -5.01
C ASP A 480 4.16 2.47 -3.67
N ILE A 481 4.09 1.48 -2.77
CA ILE A 481 3.57 1.69 -1.41
C ILE A 481 4.38 2.75 -0.66
N PHE A 482 5.69 2.85 -0.92
CA PHE A 482 6.57 3.85 -0.31
C PHE A 482 6.18 5.28 -0.70
N TYR A 483 5.54 5.46 -1.86
CA TYR A 483 5.00 6.75 -2.30
C TYR A 483 3.55 6.97 -1.86
N ARG A 484 2.73 5.90 -1.85
CA ARG A 484 1.28 5.98 -1.63
C ARG A 484 0.85 6.06 -0.17
N TYR A 485 1.67 5.55 0.74
CA TYR A 485 1.32 5.43 2.15
C TYR A 485 2.10 6.43 3.01
N PRO A 486 1.41 7.37 3.70
CA PRO A 486 2.07 8.41 4.51
C PRO A 486 3.00 7.82 5.58
N GLN A 487 2.64 6.67 6.16
CA GLN A 487 3.45 6.00 7.18
C GLN A 487 4.86 5.66 6.68
N LEU A 488 4.99 5.31 5.39
CA LEU A 488 6.27 4.99 4.76
C LEU A 488 6.91 6.23 4.14
N ARG A 489 6.12 7.03 3.41
CA ARG A 489 6.57 8.25 2.72
C ARG A 489 7.13 9.29 3.67
N ASP A 490 6.50 9.47 4.82
CA ASP A 490 6.88 10.48 5.82
C ASP A 490 7.86 9.90 6.85
N SER A 491 8.25 8.62 6.68
CA SER A 491 9.28 8.01 7.52
C SER A 491 10.64 8.67 7.27
N LYS A 492 11.53 8.60 8.26
CA LYS A 492 12.92 9.09 8.12
C LYS A 492 13.78 8.16 7.25
N LEU A 493 13.25 7.02 6.83
CA LEU A 493 13.96 5.96 6.14
C LEU A 493 13.51 5.89 4.68
N THR A 494 14.47 5.78 3.76
CA THR A 494 14.17 5.52 2.36
C THR A 494 14.06 4.02 2.11
N CYS A 495 13.46 3.62 0.98
CA CYS A 495 13.48 2.22 0.54
C CYS A 495 14.91 1.64 0.52
N LYS A 496 15.91 2.43 0.12
CA LYS A 496 17.33 2.04 0.13
C LYS A 496 17.88 1.79 1.53
N ASP A 497 17.40 2.53 2.53
CA ASP A 497 17.80 2.30 3.92
C ASP A 497 17.15 1.01 4.47
N MET A 498 15.94 0.68 4.00
CA MET A 498 15.21 -0.52 4.43
C MET A 498 15.65 -1.81 3.74
N THR A 499 16.49 -1.76 2.70
CA THR A 499 16.96 -2.93 1.95
C THR A 499 18.38 -3.32 2.34
N GLN A 500 18.66 -3.53 3.64
CA GLN A 500 20.02 -3.84 4.11
C GLN A 500 20.46 -5.27 3.77
N PHE A 501 19.65 -6.26 4.17
CA PHE A 501 20.00 -7.68 4.06
C PHE A 501 18.97 -8.41 3.20
N ALA A 502 19.44 -9.23 2.27
CA ALA A 502 18.61 -10.12 1.48
C ALA A 502 19.10 -11.56 1.52
N TYR A 503 18.16 -12.48 1.42
CA TYR A 503 18.38 -13.90 1.22
C TYR A 503 17.50 -14.41 0.09
N SER A 504 18.07 -15.22 -0.78
CA SER A 504 17.29 -15.97 -1.77
C SER A 504 17.76 -17.39 -1.88
N PHE A 505 16.80 -18.30 -2.02
CA PHE A 505 17.09 -19.71 -2.28
C PHE A 505 16.48 -20.13 -3.61
N ASN A 506 17.27 -20.80 -4.43
CA ASN A 506 16.87 -21.26 -5.74
C ASN A 506 17.19 -22.75 -5.92
N SER A 507 16.18 -23.54 -6.25
CA SER A 507 16.32 -24.98 -6.52
C SER A 507 16.13 -25.33 -8.00
N ASN A 508 16.00 -24.34 -8.88
CA ASN A 508 15.67 -24.55 -10.29
C ASN A 508 16.81 -24.06 -11.20
N GLU A 509 17.38 -24.98 -11.99
CA GLU A 509 18.47 -24.71 -12.94
C GLU A 509 18.13 -23.64 -13.98
N ASN A 510 16.85 -23.47 -14.31
CA ASN A 510 16.39 -22.54 -15.34
C ASN A 510 16.07 -21.14 -14.83
N THR A 511 16.06 -20.93 -13.51
CA THR A 511 15.73 -19.63 -12.92
C THR A 511 17.03 -18.90 -12.60
N LYS A 512 17.42 -17.93 -13.41
CA LYS A 512 18.50 -17.01 -13.04
C LYS A 512 17.96 -15.89 -12.17
N LEU A 513 18.35 -15.89 -10.90
CA LEU A 513 18.22 -14.74 -10.02
C LEU A 513 18.99 -13.55 -10.63
N LYS A 514 18.27 -12.57 -11.16
CA LYS A 514 18.86 -11.25 -11.38
C LYS A 514 19.04 -10.62 -10.01
N LEU A 515 20.29 -10.53 -9.55
CA LEU A 515 20.67 -9.75 -8.38
C LEU A 515 20.07 -8.35 -8.50
N VAL A 516 19.14 -8.02 -7.62
CA VAL A 516 18.53 -6.70 -7.59
C VAL A 516 19.52 -5.78 -6.85
N PRO A 517 20.13 -4.76 -7.50
CA PRO A 517 21.19 -3.92 -6.92
C PRO A 517 20.73 -2.99 -5.79
N LYS A 518 19.56 -3.28 -5.19
CA LYS A 518 18.94 -2.50 -4.13
C LYS A 518 19.43 -2.88 -2.74
N PHE A 519 20.05 -4.05 -2.57
CA PHE A 519 20.46 -4.56 -1.26
C PHE A 519 21.93 -4.27 -0.91
N ASP A 520 22.19 -3.94 0.35
CA ASP A 520 23.56 -3.71 0.83
C ASP A 520 24.36 -5.01 0.92
N LEU A 521 23.73 -6.10 1.37
CA LEU A 521 24.25 -7.46 1.37
C LEU A 521 23.15 -8.44 0.94
N SER A 522 23.43 -9.28 -0.06
CA SER A 522 22.56 -10.36 -0.53
C SER A 522 23.28 -11.70 -0.42
N PHE A 523 22.65 -12.67 0.24
CA PHE A 523 23.10 -14.04 0.31
C PHE A 523 22.20 -14.93 -0.55
N ASN A 524 22.76 -15.48 -1.64
CA ASN A 524 22.03 -16.27 -2.61
C ASN A 524 22.52 -17.72 -2.52
N VAL A 525 21.58 -18.66 -2.46
CA VAL A 525 21.86 -20.09 -2.37
C VAL A 525 21.20 -20.78 -3.57
N ASP A 526 22.00 -21.39 -4.43
CA ASP A 526 21.50 -22.22 -5.54
C ASP A 526 21.74 -23.70 -5.20
N HIS A 527 20.68 -24.48 -5.06
CA HIS A 527 20.72 -25.93 -4.90
C HIS A 527 20.43 -26.59 -6.24
N ILE A 528 21.49 -27.00 -6.94
CA ILE A 528 21.43 -27.57 -8.29
C ILE A 528 21.94 -29.00 -8.24
N ASN A 529 21.06 -29.96 -8.56
CA ASN A 529 21.33 -31.39 -8.46
C ASN A 529 21.77 -31.81 -7.04
N THR A 530 23.07 -32.06 -6.85
CA THR A 530 23.67 -32.42 -5.56
C THR A 530 24.64 -31.37 -5.03
N GLU A 531 24.76 -30.23 -5.71
CA GLU A 531 25.66 -29.15 -5.35
C GLU A 531 24.88 -27.95 -4.80
N ILE A 532 25.36 -27.40 -3.69
CA ILE A 532 24.84 -26.18 -3.09
C ILE A 532 25.87 -25.07 -3.28
N LEU A 533 25.50 -24.05 -4.05
CA LEU A 533 26.34 -22.89 -4.35
C LEU A 533 25.91 -21.71 -3.48
N PHE A 534 26.87 -21.13 -2.79
CA PHE A 534 26.66 -20.00 -1.89
C PHE A 534 27.31 -18.75 -2.47
N ASN A 535 26.52 -17.72 -2.75
CA ASN A 535 26.98 -16.50 -3.41
C ASN A 535 26.54 -15.24 -2.66
N PHE A 536 27.52 -14.48 -2.19
CA PHE A 536 27.32 -13.18 -1.58
C PHE A 536 27.48 -12.07 -2.61
N ALA A 537 26.59 -11.09 -2.59
CA ALA A 537 26.71 -9.85 -3.34
C ALA A 537 26.55 -8.67 -2.39
N TYR A 538 27.36 -7.62 -2.54
CA TYR A 538 27.30 -6.49 -1.63
C TYR A 538 27.64 -5.16 -2.32
N SER A 539 27.12 -4.09 -1.73
CA SER A 539 27.45 -2.72 -2.08
C SER A 539 28.76 -2.30 -1.42
N THR A 540 29.68 -1.70 -2.19
CA THR A 540 30.92 -1.07 -1.68
C THR A 540 30.68 0.06 -0.67
N ARG A 541 29.42 0.43 -0.42
CA ARG A 541 29.05 1.42 0.58
C ARG A 541 29.13 0.87 2.03
N TYR A 542 29.15 -0.46 2.23
CA TYR A 542 28.93 -1.06 3.55
C TYR A 542 29.92 -2.14 4.01
N TYR A 543 30.82 -2.68 3.17
CA TYR A 543 31.74 -3.74 3.62
C TYR A 543 33.12 -3.61 2.99
N ASN A 544 34.13 -3.23 3.79
CA ASN A 544 35.53 -3.24 3.38
C ASN A 544 36.21 -4.61 3.57
N ASP A 545 35.61 -5.53 4.35
CA ASP A 545 36.15 -6.87 4.62
C ASP A 545 35.08 -7.97 4.48
N LEU A 546 34.63 -8.16 3.24
CA LEU A 546 33.67 -9.22 2.94
C LEU A 546 34.28 -10.62 3.13
N GLU A 547 35.58 -10.79 2.87
CA GLU A 547 36.21 -12.11 2.97
C GLU A 547 36.20 -12.61 4.41
N GLU A 548 36.53 -11.76 5.38
CA GLU A 548 36.42 -12.10 6.78
C GLU A 548 34.97 -12.41 7.19
N PHE A 549 34.00 -11.61 6.76
CA PHE A 549 32.58 -11.87 7.03
C PHE A 549 32.13 -13.25 6.50
N ILE A 550 32.47 -13.58 5.25
CA ILE A 550 32.12 -14.86 4.63
C ILE A 550 32.81 -16.01 5.37
N ASN A 551 34.09 -15.88 5.71
CA ASN A 551 34.83 -16.91 6.44
C ASN A 551 34.21 -17.15 7.83
N ASN A 552 33.87 -16.08 8.55
CA ASN A 552 33.22 -16.16 9.85
C ASN A 552 31.84 -16.85 9.76
N PHE A 553 31.05 -16.53 8.74
CA PHE A 553 29.78 -17.22 8.50
C PHE A 553 29.98 -18.69 8.10
N GLN A 554 30.97 -18.99 7.26
CA GLN A 554 31.31 -20.35 6.86
C GLN A 554 31.69 -21.20 8.08
N SER A 555 32.52 -20.66 8.98
CA SER A 555 32.88 -21.32 10.24
C SER A 555 31.67 -21.51 11.14
N PHE A 556 30.81 -20.50 11.29
CA PHE A 556 29.56 -20.59 12.05
C PHE A 556 28.66 -21.72 11.54
N LEU A 557 28.41 -21.76 10.22
CA LEU A 557 27.59 -22.79 9.59
C LEU A 557 28.21 -24.18 9.73
N THR A 558 29.53 -24.29 9.55
CA THR A 558 30.27 -25.54 9.69
C THR A 558 30.17 -26.09 11.10
N ASN A 559 30.34 -25.24 12.12
CA ASN A 559 30.17 -25.64 13.52
C ASN A 559 28.74 -26.14 13.76
N TYR A 560 27.72 -25.48 13.23
CA TYR A 560 26.33 -25.95 13.35
C TYR A 560 26.05 -27.30 12.69
N ILE A 561 26.71 -27.57 11.56
CA ILE A 561 26.57 -28.85 10.84
C ILE A 561 27.30 -29.97 11.60
N LEU A 562 28.44 -29.66 12.22
CA LEU A 562 29.34 -30.62 12.86
C LEU A 562 29.13 -30.78 14.37
N ASP A 563 28.50 -29.83 15.07
CA ASP A 563 28.09 -29.94 16.47
C ASP A 563 26.87 -30.87 16.58
N LYS A 564 27.15 -32.16 16.38
CA LYS A 564 26.51 -33.31 17.01
C LYS A 564 27.59 -34.22 17.58
#